data_AF-A0A060CPP1-F1
#
_entry.id   AF-A0A060CPP1-F1
#
_cell.length_a   1.000
_cell.length_b   1.000
_cell.length_c   1.000
_cell.angle_alpha   90.00
_cell.angle_beta   90.00
_cell.angle_gamma   90.00
#
_symmetry.space_group_name_H-M   'P 1'
#
loop_
_entity.id
_entity.type
_entity.pdbx_description
1 polymer ?
#
loop_
_entity_poly.entity_id
_entity_poly.type
_entity_poly.pdbx_seq_one_letter_code
_entity_poly.pdbx_strand_id
1 'polypeptide(L)'
;SSGDSSPAYEDYYFAVKPGEPPPDSRGGKTRGWYFPLLFTTGDAWALITESGTDENYCACHLAPGSADGIYRIAFPFTDEGTRGVKYRENTEPRHPLPWTMPWRAIVLGRQGRGHPSLPLW
;
A
#
# COMPACT_ATOMS: atom_id res chain seq x y z
N SER A 1 15.45 1.40 -21.23
CA SER A 1 14.02 1.42 -21.62
C SER A 1 13.20 0.71 -20.55
N SER A 2 12.74 1.45 -19.54
CA SER A 2 11.84 0.97 -18.49
C SER A 2 10.38 1.09 -18.98
N GLY A 3 10.03 0.29 -19.99
CA GLY A 3 8.73 0.35 -20.66
C GLY A 3 7.67 -0.53 -20.00
N ASP A 4 6.54 0.10 -19.63
CA ASP A 4 5.20 -0.49 -19.52
C ASP A 4 4.93 -1.62 -18.49
N SER A 5 5.60 -1.63 -17.34
CA SER A 5 5.29 -2.60 -16.27
C SER A 5 5.02 -1.97 -14.90
N SER A 6 4.58 -0.71 -14.86
CA SER A 6 4.23 -0.05 -13.59
C SER A 6 2.73 -0.17 -13.32
N PRO A 7 2.32 -0.41 -12.06
CA PRO A 7 3.15 -0.65 -10.88
C PRO A 7 3.76 -2.07 -10.84
N ALA A 8 5.07 -2.16 -10.60
CA ALA A 8 5.78 -3.42 -10.33
C ALA A 8 5.99 -3.66 -8.81
N TYR A 9 5.46 -2.78 -7.96
CA TYR A 9 5.68 -2.75 -6.50
C TYR A 9 7.17 -2.62 -6.09
N GLU A 10 8.04 -2.23 -7.03
CA GLU A 10 9.45 -1.89 -6.78
C GLU A 10 9.61 -0.37 -6.66
N ASP A 11 9.21 0.18 -5.52
CA ASP A 11 9.25 1.61 -5.29
C ASP A 11 10.02 2.03 -4.04
N TYR A 12 10.34 3.33 -3.94
CA TYR A 12 11.02 3.87 -2.77
C TYR A 12 10.09 4.01 -1.57
N TYR A 13 10.67 3.91 -0.37
CA TYR A 13 9.99 4.29 0.87
C TYR A 13 10.18 5.78 1.14
N PHE A 14 9.11 6.44 1.52
CA PHE A 14 9.12 7.86 1.88
C PHE A 14 8.58 8.04 3.29
N ALA A 15 9.25 8.86 4.08
CA ALA A 15 8.69 9.38 5.32
C ALA A 15 7.72 10.50 4.97
N VAL A 16 6.42 10.24 5.12
CA VAL A 16 5.36 11.23 4.92
C VAL A 16 4.56 11.43 6.19
N LYS A 17 3.93 12.60 6.33
CA LYS A 17 2.97 12.81 7.41
C LYS A 17 1.64 12.13 7.05
N PRO A 18 0.88 11.66 8.05
CA PRO A 18 -0.50 11.23 7.82
C PRO A 18 -1.28 12.35 7.11
N GLY A 19 -1.99 11.99 6.03
CA GLY A 19 -2.75 12.97 5.25
C GLY A 19 -2.05 13.55 4.03
N GLU A 20 -0.74 13.38 3.89
CA GLU A 20 -0.03 13.78 2.67
C GLU A 20 -0.32 12.80 1.53
N PRO A 21 -0.41 13.26 0.27
CA PRO A 21 -0.52 12.38 -0.90
C PRO A 21 0.80 11.64 -1.15
N PRO A 22 0.79 10.52 -1.90
CA PRO A 22 2.02 9.79 -2.20
C PRO A 22 2.94 10.64 -3.08
N PRO A 23 4.23 10.78 -2.72
CA PRO A 23 5.18 11.55 -3.51
C PRO A 23 5.54 10.80 -4.79
N ASP A 24 5.89 11.54 -5.86
CA ASP A 24 6.42 10.94 -7.09
C ASP A 24 7.62 10.03 -6.79
N SER A 25 7.73 8.94 -7.53
CA SER A 25 8.73 7.91 -7.27
C SER A 25 9.36 7.37 -8.55
N ARG A 26 9.95 6.16 -8.54
CA ARG A 26 10.82 5.66 -9.63
C ARG A 26 10.11 5.64 -10.99
N GLY A 27 8.81 5.38 -11.00
CA GLY A 27 7.95 5.36 -12.20
C GLY A 27 7.29 6.70 -12.54
N GLY A 28 7.66 7.80 -11.87
CA GLY A 28 7.01 9.10 -11.98
C GLY A 28 5.84 9.24 -11.00
N LYS A 29 4.76 9.87 -11.46
CA LYS A 29 3.60 10.18 -10.62
C LYS A 29 2.94 8.89 -10.11
N THR A 30 2.87 8.73 -8.79
CA THR A 30 2.18 7.59 -8.21
C THR A 30 0.67 7.80 -8.25
N ARG A 31 -0.05 6.68 -8.29
CA ARG A 31 -1.51 6.64 -8.38
C ARG A 31 -2.15 6.14 -7.08
N GLY A 32 -1.35 5.89 -6.04
CA GLY A 32 -1.80 5.32 -4.77
C GLY A 32 -0.65 4.99 -3.81
N TRP A 33 -1.03 4.42 -2.66
CA TRP A 33 -0.13 3.88 -1.63
C TRP A 33 -0.12 2.36 -1.71
N TYR A 34 1.05 1.74 -1.87
CA TYR A 34 1.15 0.30 -2.05
C TYR A 34 1.56 -0.39 -0.75
N PHE A 35 0.97 -1.56 -0.46
CA PHE A 35 1.32 -2.33 0.73
C PHE A 35 2.76 -2.89 0.65
N PRO A 36 3.43 -3.09 1.79
CA PRO A 36 3.00 -2.73 3.14
C PRO A 36 3.27 -1.25 3.48
N LEU A 37 2.43 -0.66 4.33
CA LEU A 37 2.51 0.76 4.72
C LEU A 37 2.83 0.90 6.20
N LEU A 38 3.93 1.58 6.52
CA LEU A 38 4.37 1.83 7.89
C LEU A 38 4.10 3.28 8.29
N PHE A 39 3.32 3.47 9.34
CA PHE A 39 3.01 4.76 9.94
C PHE A 39 3.62 4.87 11.32
N THR A 40 4.07 6.08 11.68
CA THR A 40 4.41 6.44 13.05
C THR A 40 3.35 7.39 13.61
N THR A 41 2.90 7.13 14.84
CA THR A 41 1.92 7.97 15.55
C THR A 41 2.26 8.02 17.03
N GLY A 42 2.74 9.18 17.48
CA GLY A 42 3.30 9.34 18.83
C GLY A 42 4.42 8.32 19.09
N ASP A 43 4.30 7.58 20.20
CA ASP A 43 5.25 6.54 20.62
C ASP A 43 4.92 5.15 20.04
N ALA A 44 4.15 5.07 18.96
CA ALA A 44 3.72 3.82 18.35
C ALA A 44 3.97 3.82 16.84
N TRP A 45 4.05 2.62 16.29
CA TRP A 45 4.05 2.36 14.87
C TRP A 45 2.87 1.44 14.51
N ALA A 46 2.36 1.63 13.30
CA ALA A 46 1.33 0.79 12.70
C ALA A 46 1.79 0.35 11.30
N LEU A 47 1.85 -0.96 11.07
CA LEU A 47 2.06 -1.55 9.75
C LEU A 47 0.72 -2.04 9.21
N ILE A 48 0.29 -1.49 8.08
CA ILE A 48 -0.93 -1.92 7.38
C ILE A 48 -0.52 -2.75 6.17
N THR A 49 -1.10 -3.95 6.05
CA THR A 49 -0.87 -4.87 4.92
C THR A 49 -2.10 -5.72 4.66
N GLU A 50 -2.06 -6.53 3.60
CA GLU A 50 -3.03 -7.59 3.36
C GLU A 50 -2.39 -8.99 3.48
N SER A 51 -3.23 -10.01 3.69
CA SER A 51 -2.79 -11.41 3.74
C SER A 51 -3.91 -12.34 3.25
N GLY A 52 -3.54 -13.48 2.67
CA GLY A 52 -4.49 -14.44 2.10
C GLY A 52 -5.08 -14.02 0.76
N THR A 53 -4.39 -13.16 0.00
CA THR A 53 -4.74 -12.88 -1.40
C THR A 53 -4.35 -14.08 -2.26
N ASP A 54 -5.32 -14.68 -2.95
CA ASP A 54 -5.17 -15.79 -3.88
C ASP A 54 -5.76 -15.43 -5.26
N GLU A 55 -5.93 -16.41 -6.15
CA GLU A 55 -6.52 -16.18 -7.48
C GLU A 55 -7.99 -15.73 -7.47
N ASN A 56 -8.67 -15.81 -6.33
CA ASN A 56 -10.09 -15.50 -6.18
C ASN A 56 -10.34 -14.04 -5.77
N TYR A 57 -9.28 -13.25 -5.51
CA TYR A 57 -9.38 -11.85 -5.15
C TYR A 57 -8.21 -11.04 -5.73
N CYS A 58 -8.43 -9.80 -6.13
CA CYS A 58 -7.36 -8.98 -6.68
C CYS A 58 -6.45 -8.41 -5.58
N ALA A 59 -5.15 -8.29 -5.87
CA ALA A 59 -4.26 -7.48 -5.03
C ALA A 59 -4.79 -6.05 -4.92
N CYS A 60 -4.65 -5.42 -3.77
CA CYS A 60 -5.15 -4.08 -3.52
C CYS A 60 -4.03 -3.10 -3.18
N HIS A 61 -4.31 -1.82 -3.35
CA HIS A 61 -3.50 -0.70 -2.85
C HIS A 61 -4.43 0.29 -2.10
N LEU A 62 -3.92 1.40 -1.57
CA LEU A 62 -4.76 2.49 -1.08
C LEU A 62 -4.82 3.64 -2.08
N ALA A 63 -6.01 4.22 -2.23
CA ALA A 63 -6.23 5.40 -3.05
C ALA A 63 -5.28 6.55 -2.63
N PRO A 64 -4.90 7.44 -3.57
CA PRO A 64 -3.94 8.50 -3.30
C PRO A 64 -4.51 9.59 -2.36
N GLY A 65 -5.84 9.68 -2.28
CA GLY A 65 -6.53 10.56 -1.35
C GLY A 65 -6.41 10.04 0.08
N SER A 66 -5.63 10.77 0.88
CA SER A 66 -5.31 10.45 2.27
C SER A 66 -5.80 11.51 3.27
N ALA A 67 -6.50 12.55 2.80
CA ALA A 67 -6.92 13.70 3.60
C ALA A 67 -7.52 13.29 4.96
N ASP A 68 -7.20 14.08 5.99
CA ASP A 68 -7.58 13.83 7.38
C ASP A 68 -7.08 12.48 7.94
N GLY A 69 -6.05 11.90 7.32
CA GLY A 69 -5.51 10.59 7.68
C GLY A 69 -6.41 9.42 7.27
N ILE A 70 -7.36 9.64 6.37
CA ILE A 70 -8.30 8.60 5.90
C ILE A 70 -7.74 7.97 4.62
N TYR A 71 -7.34 6.70 4.70
CA TYR A 71 -6.89 5.91 3.56
C TYR A 71 -7.95 4.88 3.17
N ARG A 72 -8.19 4.72 1.86
CA ARG A 72 -9.23 3.82 1.32
C ARG A 72 -8.61 2.74 0.45
N ILE A 73 -9.07 1.49 0.60
CA ILE A 73 -8.72 0.40 -0.30
C ILE A 73 -9.16 0.75 -1.73
N ALA A 74 -8.27 0.55 -2.69
CA ALA A 74 -8.51 0.65 -4.12
C ALA A 74 -8.12 -0.66 -4.80
N PHE A 75 -8.90 -1.04 -5.81
CA PHE A 75 -8.62 -2.19 -6.68
C PHE A 75 -7.55 -1.84 -7.72
N PRO A 76 -6.99 -2.83 -8.43
CA PRO A 76 -6.00 -2.59 -9.47
C PRO A 76 -6.49 -1.58 -10.50
N PHE A 77 -5.56 -0.93 -11.17
CA PHE A 77 -5.92 -0.07 -12.29
C PHE A 77 -6.30 -0.91 -13.52
N THR A 78 -7.19 -0.41 -14.37
CA THR A 78 -7.58 -1.13 -15.60
C THR A 78 -6.40 -1.35 -16.56
N ASP A 79 -5.38 -0.49 -16.47
CA ASP A 79 -4.13 -0.56 -17.21
C ASP A 79 -2.97 -1.23 -16.45
N GLU A 80 -3.20 -1.72 -15.23
CA GLU A 80 -2.22 -2.49 -14.44
C GLU A 80 -2.25 -3.95 -14.88
N GLY A 81 -1.40 -4.35 -15.83
CA GLY A 81 -1.37 -5.73 -16.28
C GLY A 81 -0.05 -6.12 -16.92
N THR A 82 0.34 -7.38 -16.74
CA THR A 82 1.59 -7.91 -17.30
C THR A 82 1.35 -8.51 -18.68
N ARG A 83 2.37 -8.44 -19.55
CA ARG A 83 2.38 -9.08 -20.89
C ARG A 83 1.27 -8.59 -21.84
N GLY A 84 0.87 -7.33 -21.74
CA GLY A 84 -0.12 -6.72 -22.65
C GLY A 84 -1.57 -7.10 -22.38
N VAL A 85 -1.84 -7.87 -21.31
CA VAL A 85 -3.19 -8.10 -20.82
C VAL A 85 -3.60 -6.89 -20.00
N LYS A 86 -4.50 -6.06 -20.55
CA LYS A 86 -5.17 -5.00 -19.77
C LYS A 86 -6.47 -5.56 -19.21
N TYR A 87 -6.81 -5.23 -17.96
CA TYR A 87 -8.13 -5.56 -17.44
C TYR A 87 -9.17 -4.81 -18.25
N ARG A 88 -9.99 -5.54 -18.99
CA ARG A 88 -10.68 -4.95 -20.14
C ARG A 88 -11.62 -3.82 -19.74
N GLU A 89 -12.31 -3.89 -18.59
CA GLU A 89 -13.26 -2.84 -18.19
C GLU A 89 -13.51 -2.73 -16.66
N ASN A 90 -13.32 -3.80 -15.89
CA ASN A 90 -13.54 -3.81 -14.43
C ASN A 90 -12.44 -4.59 -13.70
N THR A 91 -11.90 -4.02 -12.63
CA THR A 91 -10.88 -4.62 -11.76
C THR A 91 -11.41 -5.08 -10.40
N GLU A 92 -12.70 -4.84 -10.13
CA GLU A 92 -13.40 -5.35 -8.96
C GLU A 92 -13.41 -6.89 -8.98
N PRO A 93 -13.02 -7.55 -7.88
CA PRO A 93 -13.02 -9.00 -7.81
C PRO A 93 -14.46 -9.53 -7.73
N ARG A 94 -14.70 -10.66 -8.40
CA ARG A 94 -16.01 -11.32 -8.46
C ARG A 94 -15.81 -12.82 -8.33
N HIS A 95 -16.52 -13.44 -7.40
CA HIS A 95 -16.46 -14.88 -7.17
C HIS A 95 -17.82 -15.44 -6.70
N PRO A 96 -18.21 -16.67 -7.10
CA PRO A 96 -19.41 -17.32 -6.58
C PRO A 96 -19.39 -17.50 -5.05
N LEU A 97 -20.57 -17.52 -4.43
CA LEU A 97 -20.70 -17.79 -3.00
C LEU A 97 -20.65 -19.30 -2.69
N PRO A 98 -20.13 -19.70 -1.52
CA PRO A 98 -19.53 -18.85 -0.48
C PRO A 98 -18.16 -18.30 -0.90
N TRP A 99 -17.88 -17.05 -0.52
CA TRP A 99 -16.63 -16.36 -0.86
C TRP A 99 -16.02 -15.71 0.36
N THR A 100 -14.70 -15.80 0.47
CA THR A 100 -13.90 -15.14 1.51
C THR A 100 -13.01 -14.09 0.88
N MET A 101 -12.92 -12.94 1.53
CA MET A 101 -11.99 -11.88 1.11
C MET A 101 -10.66 -12.02 1.86
N PRO A 102 -9.55 -11.49 1.30
CA PRO A 102 -8.28 -11.40 2.01
C PRO A 102 -8.40 -10.60 3.31
N TRP A 103 -7.54 -10.91 4.27
CA TRP A 103 -7.45 -10.17 5.52
C TRP A 103 -6.85 -8.78 5.29
N ARG A 104 -7.41 -7.78 5.97
CA ARG A 104 -6.78 -6.47 6.18
C ARG A 104 -6.11 -6.51 7.54
N ALA A 105 -4.78 -6.57 7.55
CA ALA A 105 -3.99 -6.72 8.76
C ALA A 105 -3.39 -5.37 9.18
N ILE A 106 -3.56 -5.05 10.46
CA ILE A 106 -2.89 -3.92 11.11
C ILE A 106 -2.05 -4.48 12.24
N VAL A 107 -0.73 -4.38 12.10
CA VAL A 107 0.22 -4.74 13.16
C VAL A 107 0.59 -3.47 13.90
N LEU A 108 0.36 -3.45 15.21
CA LEU A 108 0.68 -2.33 16.08
C LEU A 108 1.88 -2.69 16.95
N GLY A 109 2.80 -1.75 17.10
CA GLY A 109 3.85 -1.86 18.09
C GLY A 109 4.15 -0.53 18.74
N ARG A 110 4.76 -0.59 19.93
CA ARG A 110 5.26 0.60 20.60
C ARG A 110 6.70 0.83 20.15
N GLN A 111 7.08 2.08 19.90
CA GLN A 111 8.48 2.43 19.99
C GLN A 111 8.90 2.17 21.44
N GLY A 112 9.80 1.21 21.64
CA GLY A 112 10.46 1.06 22.91
C GLY A 112 11.07 2.41 23.27
N ARG A 113 10.91 2.85 24.53
CA ARG A 113 11.69 3.99 25.02
C ARG A 113 13.15 3.60 24.84
N GLY A 114 13.81 4.21 23.86
CA GLY A 114 15.25 4.13 23.75
C GLY A 114 15.81 4.47 25.14
N HIS A 115 16.65 3.60 25.66
CA HIS A 115 17.53 3.94 26.76
C HIS A 115 18.08 5.36 26.50
N PRO A 116 18.07 6.28 27.49
CA PRO A 116 18.63 7.61 27.28
C PRO A 116 20.02 7.41 26.69
N SER A 117 20.25 7.95 25.50
CA SER A 117 21.55 7.93 24.85
C SER A 117 22.57 8.36 25.90
N LEU A 118 23.47 7.45 26.27
CA LEU A 118 24.62 7.82 27.09
C LEU A 118 25.32 8.96 26.36
N PRO A 119 25.72 10.03 27.07
CA PRO A 119 26.46 11.10 26.45
C PRO A 119 27.74 10.48 25.87
N LEU A 120 27.91 10.63 24.55
CA LEU A 120 29.21 10.43 23.93
C LEU A 120 30.09 11.55 24.48
N TRP A 121 31.14 11.17 25.20
CA TRP A 121 32.26 12.04 25.55
C TRP A 121 32.89 12.62 24.27
#